data_AF-A0A2Z6ZRC8-F1
#
_entry.id   AF-A0A2Z6ZRC8-F1
#
_cell.length_a   1.000
_cell.length_b   1.000
_cell.length_c   1.000
_cell.angle_alpha   90.00
_cell.angle_beta   90.00
_cell.angle_gamma   90.00
#
_symmetry.space_group_name_H-M   'P 1'
#
loop_
_entity.id
_entity.type
_entity.pdbx_description
1 polymer ?
#
loop_
_entity_poly.entity_id
_entity_poly.type
_entity_poly.pdbx_seq_one_letter_code
_entity_poly.pdbx_strand_id
1 'polypeptide(L)' 'MEGELKVGVEVRRGDEDGFFTKEAVMETIKLVMEEESEIGKEIRANHGKWRDFLLTKGLEDSYMDEFFQKLRSLLVE' A
#
# COMPACT_ATOMS: atom_id res chain seq x y z
N MET A 1 7.23 -8.23 2.21
CA MET A 1 6.08 -7.66 1.49
C MET A 1 5.34 -6.65 2.35
N GLU A 2 4.95 -6.98 3.59
CA GLU A 2 4.40 -5.97 4.50
C GLU A 2 5.41 -4.83 4.71
N GLY A 3 4.94 -3.58 4.56
CA GLY A 3 5.77 -2.38 4.64
C GLY A 3 6.63 -2.03 3.41
N GLU A 4 6.70 -2.85 2.35
CA GLU A 4 7.57 -2.55 1.19
C GLU A 4 7.16 -1.28 0.43
N LEU A 5 5.85 -1.05 0.32
CA LEU A 5 5.31 0.12 -0.37
C LEU A 5 5.40 1.40 0.47
N LYS A 6 5.57 1.25 1.80
CA LYS A 6 5.62 2.34 2.77
C LYS A 6 4.52 3.40 2.58
N VAL A 7 3.28 2.93 2.37
CA VAL A 7 2.08 3.77 2.19
C VAL A 7 1.24 3.91 3.47
N GLY A 8 1.74 3.40 4.59
CA GLY A 8 1.09 3.43 5.89
C GLY A 8 2.01 2.94 7.00
N VAL A 9 1.50 2.96 8.23
CA VAL A 9 2.18 2.44 9.42
C VAL A 9 1.23 1.50 10.17
N GLU A 10 1.81 0.51 10.82
CA GLU A 10 1.08 -0.37 11.73
C GLU A 10 1.05 0.22 13.13
N VAL A 11 -0.10 0.12 13.80
CA VAL A 11 -0.21 0.45 15.21
C VAL A 11 0.37 -0.70 16.02
N ARG A 12 1.22 -0.39 17.01
CA ARG A 12 1.72 -1.40 17.94
C ARG A 12 0.54 -1.99 18.76
N ARG A 13 0.44 -3.31 18.79
CA ARG A 13 -0.47 -4.06 19.67
C ARG A 13 0.29 -4.72 20.83
N GLY A 14 -0.40 -5.03 21.92
CA GLY A 14 0.14 -5.82 23.01
C GLY A 14 0.49 -7.23 22.55
N ASP A 15 1.67 -7.71 22.92
CA ASP A 15 2.20 -9.00 22.45
C ASP A 15 1.42 -10.19 23.04
N GLU A 16 0.82 -10.01 24.23
CA GLU A 16 0.08 -11.07 24.96
C GLU A 16 -1.44 -11.02 24.72
N ASP A 17 -2.04 -9.84 24.76
CA ASP A 17 -3.50 -9.66 24.64
C ASP A 17 -3.96 -9.33 23.21
N GLY A 18 -3.04 -8.95 22.33
CA GLY A 18 -3.30 -8.55 20.95
C GLY A 18 -4.06 -7.23 20.81
N PHE A 19 -4.29 -6.50 21.91
CA PHE A 19 -5.09 -5.28 21.90
C PHE A 19 -4.25 -4.05 21.57
N PHE A 20 -4.92 -3.03 21.03
CA PHE A 20 -4.34 -1.70 20.85
C PHE A 20 -4.66 -0.84 22.07
N THR A 21 -3.67 -0.09 22.55
CA THR A 21 -3.91 0.96 23.55
C THR A 21 -4.34 2.25 22.85
N LYS A 22 -5.11 3.08 23.54
CA LYS A 22 -5.51 4.40 23.04
C LYS A 22 -4.27 5.25 22.72
N GLU A 23 -3.24 5.14 23.54
CA GLU A 23 -1.98 5.87 23.44
C GLU A 23 -1.23 5.47 22.16
N ALA A 24 -1.09 4.17 21.90
CA ALA A 24 -0.43 3.68 20.69
C ALA A 24 -1.16 4.14 19.41
N VAL A 25 -2.49 4.10 19.41
CA VAL A 25 -3.31 4.61 18.29
C VAL A 25 -3.10 6.11 18.10
N MET A 26 -3.18 6.90 19.17
CA MET A 26 -2.98 8.35 19.11
C MET A 26 -1.60 8.72 18.57
N GLU A 27 -0.54 8.08 19.06
CA GLU A 27 0.84 8.31 18.60
C GLU A 27 1.00 7.98 17.12
N THR A 28 0.42 6.87 16.68
CA THR A 28 0.45 6.45 15.27
C THR A 28 -0.28 7.46 14.37
N ILE A 29 -1.46 7.94 14.80
CA ILE A 29 -2.20 8.97 14.06
C ILE A 29 -1.37 10.25 13.96
N LYS A 30 -0.76 10.71 15.06
CA LYS A 30 0.12 11.90 15.04
C LYS A 30 1.30 11.70 14.09
N LEU A 31 1.93 10.53 14.11
CA LEU A 31 3.06 10.22 13.23
C LEU A 31 2.70 10.35 11.75
N VAL A 32 1.50 9.94 11.35
CA VAL A 32 1.04 10.01 9.95
C VAL A 32 0.56 11.42 9.57
N MET A 33 -0.14 12.08 10.49
CA MET A 33 -0.91 13.30 10.19
C MET A 33 -0.13 14.59 10.45
N GLU A 34 0.90 14.58 11.29
CA GLU A 34 1.71 15.76 11.56
C GLU A 34 2.46 16.18 10.28
N GLU A 35 2.41 17.48 9.95
CA GLU A 35 2.94 17.94 8.66
C GLU A 35 4.47 17.81 8.63
N GLU A 36 5.12 18.07 9.77
CA GLU A 36 6.58 17.97 9.94
C GLU A 36 7.09 16.57 10.24
N SER A 37 6.21 15.56 10.31
CA SER A 37 6.64 14.17 10.46
C SER A 37 7.30 13.68 9.17
N GLU A 38 8.58 13.33 9.24
CA GLU A 38 9.32 12.75 8.11
C GLU A 38 8.69 11.43 7.63
N ILE A 39 8.19 10.61 8.57
CA ILE A 39 7.45 9.39 8.23
C ILE A 39 6.13 9.72 7.53
N GLY A 40 5.41 10.73 8.02
CA GLY A 40 4.17 11.20 7.39
C GLY A 40 4.41 11.72 5.96
N LYS A 41 5.47 12.50 5.74
CA LYS A 41 5.91 12.98 4.42
C LYS A 41 6.25 11.82 3.48
N GLU A 42 7.02 10.83 3.94
CA GLU A 42 7.37 9.63 3.16
C GLU A 42 6.09 8.86 2.74
N ILE A 43 5.16 8.64 3.67
CA ILE A 43 3.90 7.94 3.40
C ILE A 43 3.07 8.68 2.36
N ARG A 44 2.89 10.00 2.48
CA ARG A 44 2.11 10.80 1.53
C ARG A 44 2.74 10.77 0.13
N ALA A 45 4.06 10.88 0.03
CA ALA A 45 4.79 10.80 -1.23
C ALA A 45 4.64 9.42 -1.89
N ASN A 46 4.84 8.35 -1.14
CA ASN A 46 4.69 6.99 -1.66
C ASN A 46 3.26 6.69 -2.06
N HIS A 47 2.28 7.07 -1.24
CA HIS A 47 0.87 6.90 -1.55
C HIS A 47 0.51 7.63 -2.85
N GLY A 48 1.01 8.85 -3.07
CA GLY A 48 0.85 9.58 -4.32
C GLY A 48 1.42 8.83 -5.52
N LYS A 49 2.68 8.39 -5.42
CA LYS A 49 3.36 7.60 -6.47
C LYS A 49 2.58 6.33 -6.83
N TRP A 50 2.16 5.56 -5.83
CA TRP A 50 1.43 4.31 -6.04
C TRP A 50 0.04 4.55 -6.62
N ARG A 51 -0.67 5.58 -6.13
CA ARG A 51 -1.96 5.97 -6.72
C ARG A 51 -1.82 6.31 -8.19
N ASP A 52 -0.85 7.13 -8.55
CA ASP A 52 -0.68 7.58 -9.94
C ASP A 52 -0.26 6.41 -10.86
N PHE A 53 0.58 5.50 -10.36
CA PHE A 53 0.92 4.26 -11.08
C PHE A 53 -0.30 3.34 -11.24
N LEU A 54 -0.98 2.99 -10.14
CA LEU A 54 -2.11 2.05 -10.16
C LEU A 54 -3.32 2.58 -10.95
N LEU A 55 -3.50 3.90 -10.99
CA LEU A 55 -4.54 4.56 -11.79
C LEU A 55 -4.08 4.92 -13.22
N THR A 56 -2.90 4.48 -13.64
CA THR A 56 -2.44 4.69 -15.02
C THR A 56 -3.43 4.05 -15.98
N LYS A 57 -3.99 4.86 -16.88
CA LYS A 57 -5.02 4.42 -17.83
C LYS A 57 -4.51 3.24 -18.66
N GLY A 58 -5.26 2.15 -18.65
CA GLY A 58 -4.96 0.93 -19.41
C GLY A 58 -3.91 0.02 -18.77
N LEU A 59 -3.40 0.32 -17.56
CA LEU A 59 -2.47 -0.56 -16.86
C LEU A 59 -3.10 -1.93 -16.59
N GLU A 60 -4.28 -1.95 -15.96
CA GLU A 60 -5.01 -3.19 -15.66
C GLU A 60 -5.39 -3.94 -16.95
N ASP A 61 -5.92 -3.22 -17.94
CA ASP A 61 -6.28 -3.78 -19.25
C ASP A 61 -5.10 -4.49 -19.90
N SER A 62 -3.91 -3.87 -19.87
CA SER A 62 -2.70 -4.44 -20.50
C SER A 62 -2.28 -5.77 -19.89
N TYR A 63 -2.37 -5.91 -18.56
CA TYR A 63 -2.06 -7.18 -17.89
C TYR A 63 -3.09 -8.26 -18.21
N MET A 64 -4.37 -7.87 -18.24
CA MET A 64 -5.45 -8.80 -18.59
C MET A 64 -5.34 -9.26 -20.05
N ASP A 65 -5.08 -8.35 -20.97
CA ASP A 65 -4.87 -8.64 -22.39
C ASP A 65 -3.68 -9.59 -22.60
N GLU A 66 -2.54 -9.32 -21.96
CA GLU A 66 -1.37 -10.19 -22.02
C GLU A 66 -1.69 -11.59 -21.46
N PHE A 67 -2.39 -11.65 -20.33
CA PHE A 67 -2.83 -12.92 -19.74
C PHE A 67 -3.75 -13.70 -20.68
N PHE A 68 -4.75 -13.03 -21.29
CA PHE A 68 -5.65 -13.65 -22.26
C PHE A 68 -4.91 -14.14 -23.51
N GLN A 69 -3.94 -13.38 -24.02
CA GLN A 69 -3.13 -13.80 -25.16
C GLN A 69 -2.33 -15.07 -24.83
N LYS A 70 -1.72 -15.15 -23.64
CA LYS A 70 -1.02 -16.35 -23.18
C LYS A 70 -1.94 -17.55 -23.05
N LEU A 71 -3.16 -17.37 -22.53
CA LEU A 71 -4.14 -18.47 -22.49
C LEU A 71 -4.56 -18.92 -23.89
N ARG A 72 -4.77 -17.99 -24.82
CA ARG A 72 -5.11 -18.33 -26.21
C ARG A 72 -3.98 -19.07 -26.93
N SER A 73 -2.72 -18.73 -26.68
CA SER A 73 -1.60 -19.46 -27.30
C SER A 73 -1.55 -20.93 -26.90
N LEU A 74 -2.10 -21.29 -25.73
CA LEU A 74 -2.19 -22.70 -25.29
C LEU A 74 -3.29 -23.50 -26.01
N LEU A 75 -4.22 -22.82 -26.70
CA LEU A 75 -5.32 -23.46 -27.44
C LEU A 75 -4.99 -23.64 -28.94
N VAL A 76 -3.89 -23.05 -29.41
CA VAL A 76 -3.43 -23.13 -30.81
C VAL A 76 -2.25 -24.12 -30.94
N GLU A 77 -2.07 -25.00 -29.95
CA GLU A 77 -1.34 -26.27 -30.11
C GLU A 77 -2.29 -27.40 -30.50
#